data_AF-A0A7W0ZXK4-F1
#
_entry.id   AF-A0A7W0ZXK4-F1
#
_cell.length_a   1.000
_cell.length_b   1.000
_cell.length_c   1.000
_cell.angle_alpha   90.00
_cell.angle_beta   90.00
_cell.angle_gamma   90.00
#
_symmetry.space_group_name_H-M   'P 1'
#
loop_
_entity.id
_entity.type
_entity.pdbx_description
1 polymer ?
#
loop_
_entity_poly.entity_id
_entity_poly.type
_entity_poly.pdbx_seq_one_letter_code
_entity_poly.pdbx_strand_id
1 'polypeptide(L)'
;METGRQLGRYQLLRLLGFGGMGEVYLASSKGAAGFEKLVTVKILRKQISHNTERVSDLMREAFIGVRLDHENIVQVFDLGEHEGTYFLVMEYMRGFSLREVISFTAEHREPLGFRPIAHAIRCMADALDYLHRVRGPHRKPLGLIHRDVSPSNILLGAEGRIKLSDFGVAGMAQDATRAGTVIGKPRYLPPEARHGEPATQTWDLYALGVVLHSALSGDADVEQSGNAGVSMIGARLKPLAETRPECPRLLVELVERATARDPAARLTDAATFRQLLDAAVPRQADDADFWRSWLQELYTRDPFVTRFGVLPHVEDLVPGLEPQASSPSPVAYVETVVVDAVRPIRFGLSPALGVTAARAQSERVAAWLRKRVEREVRPVVFADYQSLVDAISEGEVDFAWMPPVSLVQAAERGVGLVAIAQRFGRPTYESVIVVKQDSPLQSIEDLRGTSIAFVDRDSASGYLFVADLVAREVGPPDEVFREQHFQGSHKAVCDSVLRGWVDAGTTYVVHDTEGTIVHSGWIDLIERAGDLRALRVTDPIPCDALAHRPGLASGLVDRLAKTVADVDATDEEGRGVLAEVFHSSGMVRADMRIYDVVREAMHRMTKI
;
A
#
# COMPACT_ATOMS: atom_id res chain seq x y z
N MET A 1 22.19 4.28 20.83
CA MET A 1 23.01 4.28 19.60
C MET A 1 23.07 5.72 19.07
N GLU A 2 24.21 6.15 18.50
CA GLU A 2 24.47 7.56 18.12
C GLU A 2 23.77 7.98 16.80
N THR A 3 23.24 9.20 16.79
CA THR A 3 22.74 9.92 15.59
C THR A 3 23.85 10.07 14.55
N GLY A 4 23.54 9.84 13.26
CA GLY A 4 24.51 9.83 12.16
C GLY A 4 24.91 8.44 11.65
N ARG A 5 24.53 7.36 12.37
CA ARG A 5 24.75 5.97 11.91
C ARG A 5 23.91 5.66 10.67
N GLN A 6 24.49 4.90 9.75
CA GLN A 6 23.83 4.42 8.54
C GLN A 6 23.31 2.98 8.73
N LEU A 7 22.07 2.73 8.31
CA LEU A 7 21.46 1.40 8.22
C LEU A 7 21.09 1.13 6.77
N GLY A 8 21.94 0.41 6.04
CA GLY A 8 21.79 0.27 4.59
C GLY A 8 21.75 1.64 3.89
N ARG A 9 20.63 1.96 3.23
CA ARG A 9 20.43 3.26 2.56
C ARG A 9 19.84 4.37 3.45
N TYR A 10 19.59 4.08 4.73
CA TYR A 10 18.90 4.99 5.64
C TYR A 10 19.91 5.62 6.61
N GLN A 11 20.02 6.93 6.58
CA GLN A 11 20.85 7.69 7.52
C GLN A 11 20.01 8.10 8.71
N LEU A 12 20.34 7.63 9.92
CA LEU A 12 19.60 7.97 11.13
C LEU A 12 19.91 9.41 11.54
N LEU A 13 18.89 10.27 11.54
CA LEU A 13 19.03 11.70 11.80
C LEU A 13 18.77 12.03 13.27
N ARG A 14 17.66 11.53 13.83
CA ARG A 14 17.23 11.88 15.19
C ARG A 14 16.43 10.75 15.82
N LEU A 15 16.67 10.47 17.10
CA LEU A 15 15.80 9.58 17.87
C LEU A 15 14.46 10.29 18.13
N LEU A 16 13.35 9.68 17.71
CA LEU A 16 11.99 10.18 17.94
C LEU A 16 11.40 9.64 19.24
N GLY A 17 11.76 8.41 19.63
CA GLY A 17 11.29 7.83 20.89
C GLY A 17 11.67 6.37 21.07
N PHE A 18 11.16 5.81 22.15
CA PHE A 18 11.31 4.40 22.50
C PHE A 18 9.93 3.72 22.48
N GLY A 19 9.78 2.66 21.70
CA GLY A 19 8.59 1.80 21.70
C GLY A 19 8.82 0.52 22.51
N GLY A 20 7.77 -0.28 22.71
CA GLY A 20 7.84 -1.54 23.47
C GLY A 20 8.81 -2.58 22.88
N MET A 21 9.06 -2.53 21.57
CA MET A 21 9.94 -3.47 20.86
C MET A 21 11.31 -2.89 20.48
N GLY A 22 11.51 -1.56 20.58
CA GLY A 22 12.70 -0.96 19.97
C GLY A 22 12.80 0.56 20.03
N GLU A 23 13.77 1.09 19.29
CA GLU A 23 14.04 2.53 19.15
C GLU A 23 13.44 3.04 17.84
N VAL A 24 12.80 4.21 17.86
CA VAL A 24 12.19 4.82 16.67
C VAL A 24 12.98 6.07 16.30
N TYR A 25 13.50 6.09 15.08
CA TYR A 25 14.33 7.18 14.55
C TYR A 25 13.66 7.87 13.37
N LEU A 26 13.87 9.17 13.25
CA LEU A 26 13.79 9.88 11.99
C LEU A 26 15.05 9.55 11.19
N ALA A 27 14.89 9.23 9.92
CA ALA A 27 15.99 8.93 9.01
C ALA A 27 15.77 9.61 7.65
N SER A 28 16.85 9.89 6.93
CA SER A 28 16.81 10.20 5.51
C SER A 28 17.07 8.93 4.70
N SER A 29 16.23 8.65 3.71
CA SER A 29 16.47 7.61 2.71
C SER A 29 17.13 8.25 1.48
N LYS A 30 18.32 7.77 1.11
CA LYS A 30 19.02 8.20 -0.11
C LYS A 30 18.63 7.30 -1.28
N GLY A 31 18.06 7.91 -2.32
CA GLY A 31 17.67 7.27 -3.57
C GLY A 31 18.63 7.57 -4.73
N ALA A 32 18.27 7.09 -5.93
CA ALA A 32 19.01 7.42 -7.15
C ALA A 32 18.99 8.94 -7.43
N ALA A 33 20.03 9.45 -8.10
CA ALA A 33 20.19 10.86 -8.46
C ALA A 33 20.17 11.87 -7.28
N GLY A 34 20.48 11.43 -6.06
CA GLY A 34 20.55 12.31 -4.89
C GLY A 34 19.20 12.66 -4.26
N PHE A 35 18.12 11.95 -4.62
CA PHE A 35 16.81 12.13 -3.99
C PHE A 35 16.87 11.72 -2.51
N GLU A 36 16.44 12.62 -1.62
CA GLU A 36 16.35 12.36 -0.19
C GLU A 36 14.89 12.44 0.29
N LYS A 37 14.46 11.44 1.08
CA LYS A 37 13.13 11.41 1.69
C LYS A 37 13.24 11.11 3.18
N LEU A 38 12.55 11.90 3.98
CA LEU A 38 12.40 11.63 5.41
C LEU A 38 11.46 10.44 5.64
N VAL A 39 11.91 9.51 6.46
CA VAL A 39 11.20 8.29 6.86
C VAL A 39 11.37 8.06 8.36
N THR A 40 10.48 7.27 8.94
CA THR A 40 10.65 6.76 10.30
C THR A 40 11.20 5.35 10.24
N VAL A 41 12.19 5.03 11.08
CA VAL A 41 12.84 3.73 11.17
C VAL A 41 12.72 3.19 12.59
N LYS A 42 11.96 2.11 12.78
CA LYS A 42 11.83 1.39 14.05
C LYS A 42 12.82 0.24 14.07
N ILE A 43 13.74 0.24 15.03
CA ILE A 43 14.88 -0.68 15.11
C ILE A 43 14.68 -1.59 16.32
N LEU A 44 14.76 -2.91 16.13
CA LEU A 44 14.82 -3.86 17.26
C LEU A 44 16.17 -3.76 17.96
N ARG A 45 16.18 -3.65 19.30
CA ARG A 45 17.44 -3.59 20.07
C ARG A 45 18.23 -4.90 19.93
N LYS A 46 19.57 -4.83 19.89
CA LYS A 46 20.46 -6.01 19.78
C LYS A 46 20.31 -7.05 20.90
N GLN A 47 19.88 -6.64 22.10
CA GLN A 47 19.59 -7.57 23.21
C GLN A 47 18.31 -8.39 22.99
N ILE A 48 17.50 -7.99 22.01
CA ILE A 48 16.18 -8.54 21.67
C ILE A 48 16.23 -9.27 20.32
N SER A 49 17.20 -8.98 19.44
CA SER A 49 17.33 -9.61 18.12
C SER A 49 17.62 -11.12 18.17
N HIS A 50 18.05 -11.64 19.32
CA HIS A 50 18.19 -13.10 19.56
C HIS A 50 16.91 -13.74 20.12
N ASN A 51 15.89 -12.95 20.48
CA ASN A 51 14.58 -13.46 20.89
C ASN A 51 13.69 -13.61 19.64
N THR A 52 13.53 -14.86 19.19
CA THR A 52 12.76 -15.25 18.01
C THR A 52 11.31 -14.76 18.05
N GLU A 53 10.72 -14.58 19.23
CA GLU A 53 9.34 -14.10 19.36
C GLU A 53 9.20 -12.63 18.96
N ARG A 54 10.12 -11.77 19.41
CA ARG A 54 10.07 -10.33 19.11
C ARG A 54 10.47 -10.01 17.67
N VAL A 55 11.35 -10.82 17.08
CA VAL A 55 11.61 -10.78 15.64
C VAL A 55 10.35 -11.19 14.88
N SER A 56 9.67 -12.27 15.31
CA SER A 56 8.41 -12.68 14.68
C SER A 56 7.30 -11.62 14.78
N ASP A 57 7.24 -10.84 15.86
CA ASP A 57 6.27 -9.76 16.02
C ASP A 57 6.58 -8.59 15.07
N LEU A 58 7.85 -8.18 14.94
CA LEU A 58 8.25 -7.17 13.95
C LEU A 58 7.98 -7.65 12.51
N MET A 59 8.28 -8.92 12.20
CA MET A 59 7.98 -9.49 10.89
C MET A 59 6.46 -9.48 10.62
N ARG A 60 5.64 -9.79 11.63
CA ARG A 60 4.18 -9.72 11.53
C ARG A 60 3.70 -8.29 11.31
N GLU A 61 4.25 -7.32 12.04
CA GLU A 61 3.98 -5.89 11.86
C GLU A 61 4.28 -5.44 10.43
N ALA A 62 5.44 -5.83 9.90
CA ALA A 62 5.83 -5.53 8.53
C ALA A 62 4.87 -6.17 7.52
N PHE A 63 4.55 -7.46 7.69
CA PHE A 63 3.69 -8.21 6.79
C PHE A 63 2.26 -7.66 6.76
N ILE A 64 1.72 -7.28 7.92
CA ILE A 64 0.42 -6.61 8.02
C ILE A 64 0.51 -5.22 7.40
N GLY A 65 1.44 -4.39 7.86
CA GLY A 65 1.54 -2.99 7.46
C GLY A 65 1.83 -2.75 5.98
N VAL A 66 2.53 -3.67 5.29
CA VAL A 66 2.74 -3.58 3.83
C VAL A 66 1.43 -3.79 3.04
N ARG A 67 0.45 -4.49 3.61
CA ARG A 67 -0.84 -4.77 2.96
C ARG A 67 -1.92 -3.74 3.25
N LEU A 68 -1.69 -2.87 4.22
CA LEU A 68 -2.63 -1.82 4.58
C LEU A 68 -2.29 -0.58 3.77
N ASP A 69 -3.29 -0.05 3.07
CA ASP A 69 -3.25 1.23 2.39
C ASP A 69 -4.53 1.99 2.75
N HIS A 70 -4.39 2.94 3.67
CA HIS A 70 -5.48 3.75 4.16
C HIS A 70 -4.96 5.11 4.63
N GLU A 71 -5.70 6.18 4.35
CA GLU A 71 -5.27 7.55 4.68
C GLU A 71 -4.99 7.76 6.17
N ASN A 72 -5.70 7.04 7.04
CA ASN A 72 -5.56 7.09 8.49
C ASN A 72 -4.73 5.95 9.09
N ILE A 73 -3.94 5.23 8.29
CA ILE A 73 -2.98 4.23 8.77
C ILE A 73 -1.57 4.65 8.34
N VAL A 74 -0.58 4.49 9.22
CA VAL A 74 0.83 4.73 8.90
C VAL A 74 1.30 3.71 7.88
N GLN A 75 1.79 4.18 6.73
CA GLN A 75 2.28 3.31 5.68
C GLN A 75 3.63 2.69 6.07
N VAL A 76 3.73 1.37 5.94
CA VAL A 76 5.03 0.67 5.96
C VAL A 76 5.61 0.67 4.56
N PHE A 77 6.87 1.08 4.43
CA PHE A 77 7.59 1.16 3.15
C PHE A 77 8.52 -0.02 2.91
N ASP A 78 9.22 -0.48 3.94
CA ASP A 78 10.31 -1.45 3.79
C ASP A 78 10.60 -2.16 5.12
N LEU A 79 11.11 -3.37 5.04
CA LEU A 79 11.64 -4.14 6.15
C LEU A 79 13.07 -4.54 5.78
N GLY A 80 14.02 -4.07 6.56
CA GLY A 80 15.43 -4.32 6.30
C GLY A 80 16.13 -5.07 7.42
N GLU A 81 17.27 -5.64 7.07
CA GLU A 81 18.26 -6.17 8.01
C GLU A 81 19.61 -5.52 7.69
N HIS A 82 20.29 -5.03 8.72
CA HIS A 82 21.66 -4.56 8.58
C HIS A 82 22.49 -4.98 9.79
N GLU A 83 23.58 -5.71 9.55
CA GLU A 83 24.47 -6.24 10.60
C GLU A 83 23.71 -7.01 11.70
N GLY A 84 22.77 -7.89 11.32
CA GLY A 84 21.96 -8.67 12.25
C GLY A 84 20.93 -7.85 13.04
N THR A 85 20.70 -6.59 12.66
CA THR A 85 19.69 -5.71 13.26
C THR A 85 18.55 -5.52 12.27
N TYR A 86 17.37 -6.05 12.62
CA TYR A 86 16.15 -5.82 11.85
C TYR A 86 15.55 -4.44 12.14
N PHE A 87 15.04 -3.80 11.09
CA PHE A 87 14.39 -2.51 11.20
C PHE A 87 13.22 -2.39 10.22
N LEU A 88 12.19 -1.64 10.63
CA LEU A 88 11.00 -1.35 9.86
C LEU A 88 11.02 0.12 9.43
N VAL A 89 10.84 0.37 8.14
CA VAL A 89 10.80 1.72 7.57
C VAL A 89 9.36 2.08 7.26
N MET A 90 8.93 3.24 7.73
CA MET A 90 7.55 3.69 7.65
C MET A 90 7.46 5.18 7.32
N GLU A 91 6.25 5.62 7.01
CA GLU A 91 5.91 7.02 6.80
C GLU A 91 6.32 7.87 8.02
N TYR A 92 7.04 8.96 7.75
CA TYR A 92 7.32 9.95 8.78
C TYR A 92 6.10 10.86 8.97
N MET A 93 5.57 10.85 10.19
CA MET A 93 4.55 11.79 10.64
C MET A 93 5.22 12.97 11.35
N ARG A 94 5.19 14.14 10.72
CA ARG A 94 5.70 15.40 11.30
C ARG A 94 4.68 15.97 12.27
N GLY A 95 4.78 15.55 13.53
CA GLY A 95 3.86 15.97 14.57
C GLY A 95 4.04 15.18 15.85
N PHE A 96 2.99 15.10 16.65
CA PHE A 96 2.99 14.46 17.97
C PHE A 96 1.86 13.44 18.09
N SER A 97 1.97 12.56 19.06
CA SER A 97 0.90 11.62 19.40
C SER A 97 -0.27 12.32 20.11
N LEU A 98 -1.46 11.72 20.03
CA LEU A 98 -2.63 12.17 20.79
C LEU A 98 -2.34 12.16 22.30
N ARG A 99 -1.51 11.23 22.79
CA ARG A 99 -1.05 11.19 24.19
C ARG A 99 -0.37 12.49 24.61
N GLU A 100 0.56 12.99 23.80
CA GLU A 100 1.31 14.22 24.11
C GLU A 100 0.37 15.43 24.14
N VAL A 101 -0.59 15.46 23.21
CA VAL A 101 -1.62 16.51 23.17
C VAL A 101 -2.56 16.47 24.37
N ILE A 102 -3.04 15.28 24.79
CA ILE A 102 -3.87 15.13 26.01
C ILE A 102 -3.06 15.51 27.26
N SER A 103 -1.80 15.08 27.35
CA SER A 103 -0.91 15.41 28.48
C SER A 103 -0.69 16.91 28.60
N PHE A 104 -0.40 17.57 27.50
CA PHE A 104 -0.20 19.02 27.47
C PHE A 104 -1.44 19.78 27.92
N THR A 105 -2.59 19.46 27.35
CA THR A 105 -3.86 20.14 27.61
C THR A 105 -4.34 19.93 29.05
N ALA A 106 -4.15 18.73 29.59
CA ALA A 106 -4.46 18.42 30.98
C ALA A 106 -3.64 19.24 31.99
N GLU A 107 -2.32 19.33 31.79
CA GLU A 107 -1.43 20.09 32.68
C GLU A 107 -1.73 21.59 32.68
N HIS A 108 -2.14 22.13 31.53
CA HIS A 108 -2.48 23.54 31.39
C HIS A 108 -3.96 23.82 31.74
N ARG A 109 -4.73 22.80 32.12
CA ARG A 109 -6.17 22.88 32.43
C ARG A 109 -6.99 23.47 31.27
N GLU A 110 -6.58 23.16 30.06
CA GLU A 110 -7.23 23.58 28.81
C GLU A 110 -7.79 22.36 28.09
N PRO A 111 -8.95 21.82 28.50
CA PRO A 111 -9.48 20.60 27.94
C PRO A 111 -9.71 20.71 26.43
N LEU A 112 -9.38 19.64 25.70
CA LEU A 112 -9.57 19.57 24.25
C LEU A 112 -11.03 19.83 23.86
N GLY A 113 -11.26 20.65 22.84
CA GLY A 113 -12.61 20.87 22.31
C GLY A 113 -13.23 19.59 21.73
N PHE A 114 -14.56 19.48 21.77
CA PHE A 114 -15.27 18.31 21.25
C PHE A 114 -15.06 18.08 19.74
N ARG A 115 -15.00 19.15 18.94
CA ARG A 115 -14.73 19.08 17.50
C ARG A 115 -13.36 18.43 17.19
N PRO A 116 -12.24 18.92 17.75
CA PRO A 116 -10.93 18.30 17.53
C PRO A 116 -10.88 16.82 17.97
N ILE A 117 -11.46 16.49 19.13
CA ILE A 117 -11.55 15.09 19.60
C ILE A 117 -12.34 14.24 18.61
N ALA A 118 -13.54 14.67 18.23
CA ALA A 118 -14.41 13.93 17.33
C ALA A 118 -13.74 13.70 15.97
N HIS A 119 -13.01 14.68 15.43
CA HIS A 119 -12.28 14.50 14.18
C HIS A 119 -11.22 13.39 14.27
N ALA A 120 -10.39 13.41 15.32
CA ALA A 120 -9.40 12.34 15.53
C ALA A 120 -10.03 10.96 15.70
N ILE A 121 -11.11 10.86 16.49
CA ILE A 121 -11.79 9.58 16.75
C ILE A 121 -12.52 9.07 15.50
N ARG A 122 -13.07 9.95 14.64
CA ARG A 122 -13.62 9.54 13.34
C ARG A 122 -12.55 8.90 12.46
N CYS A 123 -11.39 9.54 12.32
CA CYS A 123 -10.28 8.99 11.54
C CYS A 123 -9.84 7.60 12.06
N MET A 124 -9.88 7.39 13.38
CA MET A 124 -9.59 6.08 13.96
C MET A 124 -10.71 5.06 13.72
N ALA A 125 -11.97 5.47 13.78
CA ALA A 125 -13.09 4.60 13.42
C ALA A 125 -13.01 4.18 11.93
N ASP A 126 -12.66 5.10 11.03
CA ASP A 126 -12.47 4.81 9.61
C ASP A 126 -11.27 3.86 9.38
N ALA A 127 -10.14 4.09 10.07
CA ALA A 127 -8.98 3.18 10.03
C ALA A 127 -9.31 1.76 10.54
N LEU A 128 -10.07 1.66 11.64
CA LEU A 128 -10.47 0.37 12.21
C LEU A 128 -11.50 -0.34 11.34
N ASP A 129 -12.47 0.37 10.75
CA ASP A 129 -13.44 -0.23 9.82
C ASP A 129 -12.72 -0.82 8.61
N TYR A 130 -11.75 -0.09 8.04
CA TYR A 130 -10.89 -0.59 6.98
C TYR A 130 -10.12 -1.84 7.42
N LEU A 131 -9.44 -1.78 8.57
CA LEU A 131 -8.64 -2.89 9.11
C LEU A 131 -9.46 -4.15 9.35
N HIS A 132 -10.67 -4.02 9.91
CA HIS A 132 -11.55 -5.15 10.22
C HIS A 132 -12.14 -5.79 8.96
N ARG A 133 -12.31 -5.00 7.89
CA ARG A 133 -12.90 -5.45 6.62
C ARG A 133 -11.89 -5.92 5.59
N VAL A 134 -10.60 -5.65 5.79
CA VAL A 134 -9.56 -5.97 4.83
C VAL A 134 -9.58 -7.47 4.48
N ARG A 135 -9.53 -7.74 3.18
CA ARG A 135 -9.60 -9.09 2.62
C ARG A 135 -8.25 -9.49 2.08
N GLY A 136 -7.94 -10.76 2.26
CA GLY A 136 -6.74 -11.38 1.73
C GLY A 136 -6.98 -11.90 0.31
N PRO A 137 -6.01 -12.67 -0.20
CA PRO A 137 -6.18 -13.42 -1.44
C PRO A 137 -7.51 -14.19 -1.44
N HIS A 138 -8.19 -14.23 -2.59
CA HIS A 138 -9.48 -14.89 -2.78
C HIS A 138 -10.67 -14.28 -2.01
N ARG A 139 -10.62 -12.97 -1.69
CA ARG A 139 -11.70 -12.22 -1.01
C ARG A 139 -12.06 -12.76 0.38
N LYS A 140 -11.21 -13.56 1.01
CA LYS A 140 -11.44 -14.03 2.39
C LYS A 140 -11.16 -12.91 3.38
N PRO A 141 -12.03 -12.64 4.37
CA PRO A 141 -11.71 -11.70 5.44
C PRO A 141 -10.42 -12.11 6.14
N LEU A 142 -9.46 -11.20 6.29
CA LEU A 142 -8.26 -11.49 7.08
C LEU A 142 -8.58 -11.49 8.58
N GLY A 143 -9.67 -10.84 8.98
CA GLY A 143 -10.08 -10.74 10.39
C GLY A 143 -9.00 -10.08 11.24
N LEU A 144 -8.30 -9.08 10.69
CA LEU A 144 -7.24 -8.37 11.38
C LEU A 144 -7.83 -7.51 12.50
N ILE A 145 -7.18 -7.55 13.65
CA ILE A 145 -7.52 -6.76 14.84
C ILE A 145 -6.24 -6.07 15.28
N HIS A 146 -6.32 -4.77 15.58
CA HIS A 146 -5.17 -3.97 15.94
C HIS A 146 -4.59 -4.36 17.30
N ARG A 147 -5.45 -4.61 18.30
CA ARG A 147 -5.10 -5.06 19.67
C ARG A 147 -4.28 -4.08 20.52
N ASP A 148 -3.96 -2.88 20.02
CA ASP A 148 -3.22 -1.84 20.76
C ASP A 148 -3.64 -0.41 20.38
N VAL A 149 -4.93 -0.20 20.17
CA VAL A 149 -5.47 1.15 19.97
C VAL A 149 -5.27 1.96 21.25
N SER A 150 -4.42 2.99 21.18
CA SER A 150 -4.09 3.84 22.33
C SER A 150 -3.63 5.24 21.87
N PRO A 151 -3.68 6.29 22.72
CA PRO A 151 -3.33 7.65 22.35
C PRO A 151 -1.87 7.81 21.89
N SER A 152 -0.93 6.95 22.31
CA SER A 152 0.45 7.02 21.81
C SER A 152 0.57 6.52 20.36
N ASN A 153 -0.37 5.69 19.92
CA ASN A 153 -0.38 5.07 18.59
C ASN A 153 -1.23 5.86 17.60
N ILE A 154 -1.81 6.99 18.03
CA ILE A 154 -2.57 7.92 17.19
C ILE A 154 -1.68 9.14 16.94
N LEU A 155 -1.13 9.24 15.74
CA LEU A 155 -0.19 10.29 15.34
C LEU A 155 -0.94 11.44 14.68
N LEU A 156 -0.66 12.66 15.15
CA LEU A 156 -1.29 13.90 14.70
C LEU A 156 -0.22 14.74 13.97
N GLY A 157 -0.28 14.78 12.65
CA GLY A 157 0.63 15.55 11.81
C GLY A 157 0.23 17.02 11.70
N ALA A 158 1.21 17.93 11.73
CA ALA A 158 1.00 19.38 11.65
C ALA A 158 0.30 19.83 10.35
N GLU A 159 0.30 18.99 9.31
CA GLU A 159 -0.39 19.22 8.05
C GLU A 159 -1.90 18.83 8.10
N GLY A 160 -2.39 18.40 9.27
CA GLY A 160 -3.78 17.99 9.51
C GLY A 160 -4.04 16.49 9.30
N ARG A 161 -2.98 15.70 9.06
CA ARG A 161 -3.09 14.24 8.85
C ARG A 161 -3.17 13.52 10.19
N ILE A 162 -4.04 12.52 10.31
CA ILE A 162 -4.19 11.68 11.51
C ILE A 162 -3.99 10.23 11.11
N LYS A 163 -3.07 9.53 11.76
CA LYS A 163 -2.74 8.15 11.40
C LYS A 163 -2.57 7.24 12.61
N LEU A 164 -3.08 6.02 12.49
CA LEU A 164 -2.89 4.93 13.43
C LEU A 164 -1.58 4.19 13.11
N SER A 165 -0.78 3.94 14.14
CA SER A 165 0.54 3.29 14.05
C SER A 165 0.67 2.08 14.96
N ASP A 166 1.77 1.34 14.82
CA ASP A 166 2.21 0.22 15.69
C ASP A 166 1.29 -1.02 15.64
N PHE A 167 1.41 -1.78 14.55
CA PHE A 167 0.73 -3.07 14.35
C PHE A 167 1.51 -4.24 14.95
N GLY A 168 2.49 -3.99 15.83
CA GLY A 168 3.39 -4.99 16.43
C GLY A 168 2.67 -6.16 17.09
N VAL A 169 1.46 -5.93 17.56
CA VAL A 169 0.62 -6.95 18.21
C VAL A 169 -0.66 -7.26 17.44
N ALA A 170 -0.83 -6.69 16.25
CA ALA A 170 -1.98 -6.96 15.40
C ALA A 170 -1.96 -8.42 14.94
N GLY A 171 -3.14 -9.02 14.85
CA GLY A 171 -3.28 -10.44 14.50
C GLY A 171 -4.67 -10.79 14.01
N MET A 172 -4.80 -11.99 13.45
CA MET A 172 -6.10 -12.52 13.04
C MET A 172 -6.96 -12.85 14.27
N ALA A 173 -8.28 -12.75 14.16
CA ALA A 173 -9.21 -13.13 15.23
C ALA A 173 -9.01 -14.59 15.71
N GLN A 174 -8.52 -15.48 14.83
CA GLN A 174 -8.26 -16.89 15.12
C GLN A 174 -6.87 -17.15 15.73
N ASP A 175 -5.97 -16.17 15.71
CA ASP A 175 -4.67 -16.30 16.37
C ASP A 175 -4.91 -16.30 17.88
N ALA A 176 -4.92 -17.52 18.45
CA ALA A 176 -5.07 -17.72 19.87
C ALA A 176 -4.07 -16.83 20.62
N THR A 177 -4.57 -16.03 21.57
CA THR A 177 -3.75 -15.46 22.63
C THR A 177 -2.99 -16.61 23.27
N ARG A 178 -1.65 -16.62 23.16
CA ARG A 178 -0.82 -17.64 23.80
C ARG A 178 -1.26 -17.72 25.26
N ALA A 179 -1.70 -18.89 25.71
CA ALA A 179 -2.29 -19.07 27.03
C ALA A 179 -1.35 -18.48 28.09
N GLY A 180 -1.82 -17.43 28.79
CA GLY A 180 -1.07 -16.74 29.85
C GLY A 180 -0.31 -15.47 29.48
N THR A 181 -0.33 -15.00 28.22
CA THR A 181 0.30 -13.71 27.84
C THR A 181 -0.74 -12.66 27.47
N VAL A 182 -0.81 -11.57 28.24
CA VAL A 182 -1.60 -10.39 27.92
C VAL A 182 -0.87 -9.60 26.83
N ILE A 183 -1.53 -9.43 25.69
CA ILE A 183 -1.01 -8.70 24.52
C ILE A 183 -1.76 -7.37 24.41
N GLY A 184 -1.02 -6.26 24.27
CA GLY A 184 -1.54 -4.89 24.25
C GLY A 184 -1.44 -4.19 25.60
N LYS A 185 -1.74 -2.88 25.63
CA LYS A 185 -1.68 -2.08 26.86
C LYS A 185 -2.86 -2.39 27.80
N PRO A 186 -2.61 -2.88 29.03
CA PRO A 186 -3.66 -3.38 29.93
C PRO A 186 -4.89 -2.49 30.12
N ARG A 187 -4.72 -1.17 30.20
CA ARG A 187 -5.85 -0.24 30.44
C ARG A 187 -6.81 -0.12 29.25
N TYR A 188 -6.34 -0.38 28.04
CA TYR A 188 -7.14 -0.35 26.82
C TYR A 188 -7.75 -1.72 26.49
N LEU A 189 -7.42 -2.75 27.27
CA LEU A 189 -7.96 -4.09 27.07
C LEU A 189 -9.32 -4.26 27.77
N PRO A 190 -10.27 -4.95 27.11
CA PRO A 190 -11.58 -5.20 27.69
C PRO A 190 -11.50 -6.30 28.78
N PRO A 191 -12.51 -6.41 29.67
CA PRO A 191 -12.48 -7.33 30.81
C PRO A 191 -12.17 -8.80 30.46
N GLU A 192 -12.69 -9.29 29.34
CA GLU A 192 -12.50 -10.66 28.84
C GLU A 192 -11.06 -10.98 28.44
N ALA A 193 -10.24 -9.96 28.15
CA ALA A 193 -8.83 -10.15 27.83
C ALA A 193 -8.04 -10.77 28.99
N ARG A 194 -8.53 -10.65 30.24
CA ARG A 194 -7.95 -11.32 31.41
C ARG A 194 -8.02 -12.83 31.33
N HIS A 195 -9.03 -13.36 30.64
CA HIS A 195 -9.26 -14.80 30.53
C HIS A 195 -8.58 -15.40 29.29
N GLY A 196 -7.84 -14.60 28.52
CA GLY A 196 -7.17 -15.04 27.30
C GLY A 196 -8.14 -15.39 26.17
N GLU A 197 -9.36 -14.86 26.21
CA GLU A 197 -10.35 -15.03 25.13
C GLU A 197 -9.80 -14.49 23.80
N PRO A 198 -10.13 -15.12 22.65
CA PRO A 198 -9.69 -14.62 21.35
C PRO A 198 -10.16 -13.19 21.13
N ALA A 199 -9.23 -12.32 20.72
CA ALA A 199 -9.57 -10.95 20.39
C ALA A 199 -10.58 -10.92 19.23
N THR A 200 -11.56 -10.02 19.32
CA THR A 200 -12.50 -9.71 18.23
C THR A 200 -12.46 -8.23 17.91
N GLN A 201 -13.07 -7.79 16.82
CA GLN A 201 -13.13 -6.36 16.45
C GLN A 201 -13.71 -5.46 17.55
N THR A 202 -14.53 -6.00 18.45
CA THR A 202 -15.09 -5.25 19.60
C THR A 202 -14.03 -4.87 20.64
N TRP A 203 -12.86 -5.51 20.64
CA TRP A 203 -11.73 -5.13 21.49
C TRP A 203 -11.14 -3.79 21.05
N ASP A 204 -10.95 -3.60 19.74
CA ASP A 204 -10.47 -2.33 19.20
C ASP A 204 -11.50 -1.21 19.44
N LEU A 205 -12.80 -1.51 19.38
CA LEU A 205 -13.87 -0.56 19.70
C LEU A 205 -13.92 -0.19 21.18
N TYR A 206 -13.70 -1.17 22.07
CA TYR A 206 -13.54 -0.91 23.50
C TYR A 206 -12.35 0.03 23.74
N ALA A 207 -11.20 -0.29 23.15
CA ALA A 207 -10.00 0.52 23.25
C ALA A 207 -10.21 1.95 22.70
N LEU A 208 -10.88 2.10 21.56
CA LEU A 208 -11.25 3.41 21.01
C LEU A 208 -12.20 4.19 21.94
N GLY A 209 -13.12 3.50 22.61
CA GLY A 209 -13.98 4.09 23.65
C GLY A 209 -13.18 4.61 24.85
N VAL A 210 -12.17 3.85 25.30
CA VAL A 210 -11.23 4.29 26.35
C VAL A 210 -10.41 5.50 25.89
N VAL A 211 -9.93 5.51 24.63
CA VAL A 211 -9.23 6.66 24.05
C VAL A 211 -10.12 7.91 24.01
N LEU A 212 -11.36 7.76 23.56
CA LEU A 212 -12.34 8.85 23.54
C LEU A 212 -12.59 9.40 24.95
N HIS A 213 -12.76 8.52 25.94
CA HIS A 213 -12.89 8.91 27.34
C HIS A 213 -11.67 9.71 27.82
N SER A 214 -10.46 9.21 27.60
CA SER A 214 -9.22 9.88 28.01
C SER A 214 -9.05 11.26 27.37
N ALA A 215 -9.37 11.39 26.08
CA ALA A 215 -9.32 12.66 25.37
C ALA A 215 -10.36 13.66 25.91
N LEU A 216 -11.55 13.18 26.30
CA LEU A 216 -12.57 14.01 26.89
C LEU A 216 -12.20 14.45 28.31
N SER A 217 -11.76 13.53 29.17
CA SER A 217 -11.48 13.80 30.58
C SER A 217 -10.11 14.44 30.85
N GLY A 218 -9.22 14.50 29.84
CA GLY A 218 -7.84 14.92 30.02
C GLY A 218 -6.99 13.94 30.84
N ASP A 219 -7.37 12.66 30.91
CA ASP A 219 -6.61 11.64 31.67
C ASP A 219 -5.47 11.11 30.79
N ALA A 220 -4.32 11.78 30.83
CA ALA A 220 -3.11 11.40 30.10
C ALA A 220 -2.24 10.36 30.83
N ASP A 221 -2.45 10.15 32.14
CA ASP A 221 -1.62 9.31 33.03
C ASP A 221 -1.79 7.80 32.82
N VAL A 222 -2.50 7.42 31.76
CA VAL A 222 -2.92 6.06 31.44
C VAL A 222 -1.76 5.07 31.21
N GLU A 223 -0.55 5.55 30.87
CA GLU A 223 0.60 4.67 30.58
C GLU A 223 1.62 4.56 31.73
N GLN A 224 1.59 5.44 32.75
CA GLN A 224 2.63 5.49 33.79
C GLN A 224 2.40 4.56 35.00
N SER A 225 1.40 3.68 34.96
CA SER A 225 1.21 2.67 36.02
C SER A 225 2.13 1.47 35.82
N GLY A 226 3.45 1.71 35.87
CA GLY A 226 4.44 0.66 36.01
C GLY A 226 4.12 -0.19 37.25
N ASN A 227 3.88 -1.49 37.03
CA ASN A 227 3.45 -2.55 37.96
C ASN A 227 1.94 -2.92 38.02
N ALA A 228 1.04 -2.29 37.27
CA ALA A 228 -0.40 -2.62 37.33
C ALA A 228 -0.87 -3.68 36.28
N GLY A 229 0.02 -4.60 35.90
CA GLY A 229 -0.03 -5.41 34.66
C GLY A 229 -1.39 -6.03 34.26
N VAL A 230 -2.08 -6.75 35.15
CA VAL A 230 -3.38 -7.41 34.83
C VAL A 230 -4.57 -6.76 35.54
N SER A 231 -4.30 -6.05 36.64
CA SER A 231 -5.34 -5.40 37.45
C SER A 231 -6.03 -4.24 36.71
N MET A 232 -5.35 -3.61 35.75
CA MET A 232 -5.90 -2.50 34.96
C MET A 232 -6.85 -2.93 33.83
N ILE A 233 -6.84 -4.21 33.44
CA ILE A 233 -7.69 -4.70 32.34
C ILE A 233 -9.17 -4.55 32.70
N GLY A 234 -9.98 -3.88 31.88
CA GLY A 234 -11.38 -3.65 32.22
C GLY A 234 -11.60 -2.86 33.52
N ALA A 235 -10.65 -2.00 33.90
CA ALA A 235 -10.82 -1.05 35.00
C ALA A 235 -11.97 -0.08 34.71
N ARG A 236 -12.72 0.30 35.75
CA ARG A 236 -13.84 1.24 35.57
C ARG A 236 -13.30 2.63 35.26
N LEU A 237 -13.83 3.23 34.20
CA LEU A 237 -13.60 4.63 33.86
C LEU A 237 -14.38 5.52 34.83
N LYS A 238 -13.81 6.68 35.18
CA LYS A 238 -14.54 7.69 35.94
C LYS A 238 -15.70 8.22 35.10
N PRO A 239 -16.91 8.42 35.66
CA PRO A 239 -18.02 8.98 34.90
C PRO A 239 -17.65 10.33 34.28
N LEU A 240 -17.98 10.54 33.00
CA LEU A 240 -17.74 11.83 32.33
C LEU A 240 -18.52 12.96 32.99
N ALA A 241 -19.65 12.68 33.64
CA ALA A 241 -20.37 13.67 34.44
C ALA A 241 -19.55 14.23 35.61
N GLU A 242 -18.55 13.50 36.12
CA GLU A 242 -17.66 13.94 37.20
C GLU A 242 -16.41 14.66 36.67
N THR A 243 -15.89 14.23 35.52
CA THR A 243 -14.63 14.75 34.96
C THR A 243 -14.82 15.83 33.90
N ARG A 244 -15.98 15.84 33.23
CA ARG A 244 -16.35 16.79 32.17
C ARG A 244 -17.88 16.96 32.06
N PRO A 245 -18.51 17.67 33.01
CA PRO A 245 -19.97 17.77 33.12
C PRO A 245 -20.68 18.34 31.88
N GLU A 246 -19.98 19.14 31.08
CA GLU A 246 -20.51 19.78 29.87
C GLU A 246 -20.48 18.88 28.62
N CYS A 247 -20.04 17.62 28.77
CA CYS A 247 -20.02 16.64 27.69
C CYS A 247 -21.43 16.35 27.14
N PRO A 248 -21.65 16.39 25.81
CA PRO A 248 -22.95 16.04 25.23
C PRO A 248 -23.41 14.64 25.65
N ARG A 249 -24.69 14.51 26.01
CA ARG A 249 -25.27 13.24 26.49
C ARG A 249 -25.03 12.07 25.52
N LEU A 250 -25.18 12.29 24.22
CA LEU A 250 -24.92 11.27 23.20
C LEU A 250 -23.47 10.81 23.17
N LEU A 251 -22.52 11.69 23.52
CA LEU A 251 -21.11 11.35 23.59
C LEU A 251 -20.79 10.52 24.84
N VAL A 252 -21.46 10.81 25.96
CA VAL A 252 -21.42 9.98 27.17
C VAL A 252 -21.97 8.58 26.89
N GLU A 253 -23.15 8.49 26.27
CA GLU A 253 -23.78 7.20 25.90
C GLU A 253 -22.91 6.39 24.93
N LEU A 254 -22.23 7.05 23.98
CA LEU A 254 -21.26 6.40 23.09
C LEU A 254 -20.10 5.77 23.88
N VAL A 255 -19.48 6.51 24.79
CA VAL A 255 -18.38 6.01 25.63
C VAL A 255 -18.84 4.84 26.50
N GLU A 256 -20.00 4.96 27.15
CA GLU A 256 -20.56 3.91 28.00
C GLU A 256 -20.84 2.62 27.21
N ARG A 257 -21.42 2.74 26.00
CA ARG A 257 -21.68 1.58 25.13
C ARG A 257 -20.39 0.97 24.61
N ALA A 258 -19.44 1.78 24.13
CA ALA A 258 -18.16 1.27 23.62
C ALA A 258 -17.37 0.53 24.72
N THR A 259 -17.43 1.01 25.97
CA THR A 259 -16.69 0.49 27.12
C THR A 259 -17.51 -0.39 28.06
N ALA A 260 -18.69 -0.85 27.60
CA ALA A 260 -19.55 -1.73 28.38
C ALA A 260 -18.79 -3.01 28.78
N ARG A 261 -18.98 -3.47 30.03
CA ARG A 261 -18.23 -4.66 30.50
C ARG A 261 -18.68 -5.92 29.78
N ASP A 262 -19.98 -6.08 29.57
CA ASP A 262 -20.55 -7.17 28.79
C ASP A 262 -20.27 -6.93 27.29
N PRO A 263 -19.52 -7.83 26.60
CA PRO A 263 -19.28 -7.72 25.16
C PRO A 263 -20.56 -7.63 24.33
N ALA A 264 -21.66 -8.27 24.76
CA ALA A 264 -22.93 -8.25 24.03
C ALA A 264 -23.63 -6.88 24.08
N ALA A 265 -23.29 -6.05 25.06
CA ALA A 265 -23.80 -4.68 25.18
C ALA A 265 -22.95 -3.65 24.41
N ARG A 266 -21.79 -4.06 23.85
CA ARG A 266 -20.89 -3.17 23.10
C ARG A 266 -21.34 -2.96 21.66
N LEU A 267 -20.72 -1.95 21.06
CA LEU A 267 -20.79 -1.74 19.62
C LEU A 267 -20.13 -2.91 18.89
N THR A 268 -20.77 -3.34 17.81
CA THR A 268 -20.36 -4.51 17.03
C THR A 268 -19.34 -4.18 15.95
N ASP A 269 -19.36 -2.95 15.42
CA ASP A 269 -18.52 -2.52 14.29
C ASP A 269 -18.17 -1.02 14.36
N ALA A 270 -17.07 -0.66 13.69
CA ALA A 270 -16.54 0.70 13.68
C ALA A 270 -17.43 1.69 12.91
N ALA A 271 -18.16 1.23 11.88
CA ALA A 271 -19.12 2.06 11.17
C ALA A 271 -20.25 2.57 12.09
N THR A 272 -20.78 1.71 12.96
CA THR A 272 -21.78 2.08 13.96
C THR A 272 -21.20 3.04 15.00
N PHE A 273 -19.95 2.81 15.44
CA PHE A 273 -19.24 3.76 16.32
C PHE A 273 -19.19 5.15 15.69
N ARG A 274 -18.77 5.23 14.42
CA ARG A 274 -18.68 6.49 13.67
C ARG A 274 -20.04 7.17 13.54
N GLN A 275 -21.10 6.45 13.22
CA GLN A 275 -22.45 7.03 13.11
C GLN A 275 -22.93 7.67 14.42
N LEU A 276 -22.69 6.99 15.55
CA LEU A 276 -23.03 7.54 16.87
C LEU A 276 -22.19 8.77 17.23
N LEU A 277 -20.91 8.75 16.86
CA LEU A 277 -20.03 9.91 17.05
C LEU A 277 -20.48 11.11 16.19
N ASP A 278 -20.83 10.88 14.93
CA ASP A 278 -21.33 11.91 14.02
C ASP A 278 -22.69 12.47 14.49
N ALA A 279 -23.53 11.65 15.14
CA ALA A 279 -24.77 12.11 15.77
C ALA A 279 -24.50 12.96 17.03
N ALA A 280 -23.49 12.61 17.84
CA ALA A 280 -23.13 13.34 19.05
C ALA A 280 -22.39 14.65 18.76
N VAL A 281 -21.52 14.65 17.76
CA VAL A 281 -20.75 15.80 17.29
C VAL A 281 -20.82 15.79 15.76
N PRO A 282 -21.73 16.57 15.16
CA PRO A 282 -21.87 16.63 13.70
C PRO A 282 -20.60 17.10 12.98
N ARG A 283 -20.39 16.59 11.77
CA ARG A 283 -19.32 17.07 10.88
C ARG A 283 -19.62 18.49 10.41
N GLN A 284 -18.59 19.31 10.32
CA GLN A 284 -18.67 20.62 9.67
C GLN A 284 -17.82 20.63 8.40
N ALA A 285 -18.19 21.48 7.43
CA ALA A 285 -17.52 21.54 6.13
C ALA A 285 -16.04 21.97 6.25
N ASP A 286 -15.70 22.71 7.29
CA ASP A 286 -14.37 23.24 7.58
C ASP A 286 -13.55 22.38 8.57
N ASP A 287 -14.06 21.20 9.00
CA ASP A 287 -13.43 20.40 10.06
C ASP A 287 -11.94 20.09 9.80
N ALA A 288 -11.56 19.82 8.54
CA ALA A 288 -10.18 19.50 8.18
C ALA A 288 -9.24 20.73 8.27
N ASP A 289 -9.72 21.90 7.84
CA ASP A 289 -8.97 23.14 7.90
C ASP A 289 -8.88 23.66 9.34
N PHE A 290 -10.00 23.63 10.07
CA PHE A 290 -10.05 23.92 11.49
C PHE A 290 -9.05 23.07 12.28
N TRP A 291 -9.04 21.76 12.05
CA TRP A 291 -8.13 20.84 12.72
C TRP A 291 -6.66 21.14 12.42
N ARG A 292 -6.33 21.38 11.14
CA ARG A 292 -4.96 21.75 10.72
C ARG A 292 -4.51 23.04 11.42
N SER A 293 -5.32 24.09 11.37
CA SER A 293 -5.01 25.37 12.02
C SER A 293 -4.85 25.21 13.52
N TRP A 294 -5.73 24.44 14.16
CA TRP A 294 -5.68 24.18 15.60
C TRP A 294 -4.39 23.45 16.02
N LEU A 295 -3.94 22.44 15.25
CA LEU A 295 -2.67 21.76 15.52
C LEU A 295 -1.46 22.69 15.32
N GLN A 296 -1.45 23.49 14.26
CA GLN A 296 -0.36 24.42 13.98
C GLN A 296 -0.24 25.48 15.07
N GLU A 297 -1.37 26.01 15.53
CA GLU A 297 -1.41 26.92 16.67
C GLU A 297 -0.88 26.22 17.93
N LEU A 298 -1.40 25.03 18.26
CA LEU A 298 -0.96 24.28 19.44
C LEU A 298 0.55 24.03 19.46
N TYR A 299 1.12 23.57 18.34
CA TYR A 299 2.53 23.20 18.23
C TYR A 299 3.49 24.39 18.20
N THR A 300 2.98 25.61 18.03
CA THR A 300 3.78 26.85 18.06
C THR A 300 3.72 27.58 19.39
N ARG A 301 2.86 27.15 20.34
CA ARG A 301 2.79 27.76 21.68
C ARG A 301 4.08 27.50 22.45
N ASP A 302 4.66 28.57 23.04
CA ASP A 302 5.91 28.49 23.81
C ASP A 302 5.93 27.36 24.85
N PRO A 303 4.86 27.11 25.65
CA PRO A 303 4.86 26.01 26.61
C PRO A 303 4.92 24.62 25.95
N PHE A 304 4.31 24.47 24.77
CA PHE A 304 4.31 23.21 24.02
C PHE A 304 5.71 22.94 23.46
N VAL A 305 6.31 23.94 22.81
CA VAL A 305 7.66 23.89 22.26
C VAL A 305 8.70 23.65 23.36
N THR A 306 8.55 24.32 24.50
CA THR A 306 9.45 24.14 25.65
C THR A 306 9.43 22.69 26.16
N ARG A 307 8.26 22.05 26.13
CA ARG A 307 8.07 20.70 26.66
C ARG A 307 8.48 19.59 25.69
N PHE A 308 8.06 19.67 24.43
CA PHE A 308 8.25 18.60 23.45
C PHE A 308 9.28 18.93 22.36
N GLY A 309 9.80 20.16 22.36
CA GLY A 309 10.72 20.68 21.36
C GLY A 309 10.01 21.29 20.16
N VAL A 310 10.80 21.96 19.31
CA VAL A 310 10.33 22.53 18.04
C VAL A 310 10.09 21.39 17.05
N LEU A 311 9.00 21.49 16.27
CA LEU A 311 8.84 20.66 15.08
C LEU A 311 9.87 21.09 14.03
N PRO A 312 10.87 20.25 13.72
CA PRO A 312 11.92 20.64 12.78
C PRO A 312 11.32 21.02 11.42
N HIS A 313 11.88 22.05 10.77
CA HIS A 313 11.59 22.28 9.36
C HIS A 313 12.22 21.16 8.53
N VAL A 314 11.57 20.78 7.43
CA VAL A 314 12.10 19.72 6.54
C VAL A 314 13.50 20.10 6.02
N GLU A 315 13.72 21.39 5.80
CA GLU A 315 14.98 22.00 5.37
C GLU A 315 16.11 21.85 6.41
N ASP A 316 15.80 21.92 7.71
CA ASP A 316 16.78 21.75 8.80
C ASP A 316 17.26 20.30 8.94
N LEU A 317 16.47 19.34 8.43
CA LEU A 317 16.69 17.91 8.58
C LEU A 317 17.47 17.30 7.42
N VAL A 318 17.61 18.03 6.31
CA VAL A 318 18.31 17.58 5.09
C VAL A 318 19.28 18.69 4.64
N PRO A 319 20.56 18.64 5.05
CA PRO A 319 21.54 19.65 4.67
C PRO A 319 21.75 19.70 3.15
N GLY A 320 21.53 20.87 2.52
CA GLY A 320 21.74 21.07 1.08
C GLY A 320 20.48 21.27 0.23
N LEU A 321 19.29 21.28 0.84
CA LEU A 321 18.06 21.78 0.20
C LEU A 321 18.09 23.32 0.18
N GLU A 322 18.89 23.92 -0.71
CA GLU A 322 18.73 25.35 -1.00
C GLU A 322 17.44 25.55 -1.82
N PRO A 323 16.57 26.49 -1.43
CA PRO A 323 15.49 26.92 -2.30
C PRO A 323 16.12 27.58 -3.54
N GLN A 324 15.94 26.98 -4.73
CA GLN A 324 16.20 27.73 -5.96
C GLN A 324 15.25 28.93 -5.97
N ALA A 325 15.83 30.11 -5.80
CA ALA A 325 15.13 31.38 -5.95
C ALA A 325 14.59 31.48 -7.39
N SER A 326 13.33 31.08 -7.58
CA SER A 326 12.51 31.58 -8.67
C SER A 326 11.65 32.69 -8.07
N SER A 327 11.95 33.93 -8.46
CA SER A 327 11.20 35.11 -8.05
C SER A 327 9.72 34.92 -8.44
N PRO A 328 8.75 34.97 -7.51
CA PRO A 328 7.36 35.07 -7.91
C PRO A 328 7.12 36.47 -8.47
N SER A 329 6.76 36.55 -9.75
CA SER A 329 6.11 37.76 -10.27
C SER A 329 4.75 37.90 -9.58
N PRO A 330 4.35 39.11 -9.16
CA PRO A 330 3.11 39.32 -8.43
C PRO A 330 1.94 39.18 -9.41
N VAL A 331 1.17 38.10 -9.30
CA VAL A 331 -0.14 38.03 -9.93
C VAL A 331 -1.19 38.35 -8.87
N ALA A 332 -1.80 39.51 -9.06
CA ALA A 332 -2.86 40.04 -8.23
C ALA A 332 -4.05 39.07 -8.14
N TYR A 333 -4.61 38.96 -6.93
CA TYR A 333 -5.93 38.39 -6.72
C TYR A 333 -6.95 39.24 -7.48
N VAL A 334 -7.70 38.60 -8.38
CA VAL A 334 -8.97 39.11 -8.89
C VAL A 334 -10.01 38.03 -8.64
N GLU A 335 -10.96 38.33 -7.78
CA GLU A 335 -12.22 37.59 -7.71
C GLU A 335 -12.96 37.76 -9.04
N THR A 336 -13.28 36.65 -9.72
CA THR A 336 -14.43 36.61 -10.63
C THR A 336 -15.01 35.20 -10.71
N VAL A 337 -16.33 35.18 -10.81
CA VAL A 337 -17.26 34.05 -10.67
C VAL A 337 -17.53 33.40 -12.05
N VAL A 338 -17.89 32.09 -12.05
CA VAL A 338 -18.45 31.23 -13.13
C VAL A 338 -17.46 30.84 -14.26
N VAL A 339 -17.32 29.62 -14.83
CA VAL A 339 -18.24 28.53 -15.21
C VAL A 339 -17.41 27.23 -15.44
N ASP A 340 -17.97 26.06 -15.13
CA ASP A 340 -17.58 24.67 -15.52
C ASP A 340 -16.44 24.50 -16.58
N ALA A 341 -15.21 24.14 -16.15
CA ALA A 341 -14.08 23.66 -16.98
C ALA A 341 -12.83 23.43 -16.09
N VAL A 342 -12.10 22.32 -15.99
CA VAL A 342 -12.12 20.97 -16.58
C VAL A 342 -11.30 20.10 -15.60
N ARG A 343 -11.89 19.03 -15.02
CA ARG A 343 -11.18 18.16 -14.07
C ARG A 343 -9.84 17.60 -14.65
N PRO A 344 -8.79 17.40 -13.83
CA PRO A 344 -7.54 16.76 -14.27
C PRO A 344 -7.78 15.40 -14.91
N ILE A 345 -7.00 15.04 -15.93
CA ILE A 345 -6.97 13.68 -16.50
C ILE A 345 -6.33 12.76 -15.47
N ARG A 346 -6.98 11.66 -15.11
CA ARG A 346 -6.41 10.67 -14.19
C ARG A 346 -5.83 9.48 -14.97
N PHE A 347 -4.57 9.14 -14.71
CA PHE A 347 -3.84 8.05 -15.38
C PHE A 347 -3.48 6.94 -14.39
N GLY A 348 -4.07 5.76 -14.56
CA GLY A 348 -3.88 4.59 -13.70
C GLY A 348 -2.70 3.72 -14.10
N LEU A 349 -1.93 3.26 -13.12
CA LEU A 349 -1.00 2.12 -13.29
C LEU A 349 -1.11 1.15 -12.11
N SER A 350 -0.84 -0.11 -12.36
CA SER A 350 -0.66 -1.14 -11.33
C SER A 350 0.83 -1.32 -11.03
N PRO A 351 1.26 -1.63 -9.79
CA PRO A 351 2.66 -1.59 -9.40
C PRO A 351 3.29 -2.97 -9.63
N ALA A 352 3.76 -3.25 -10.84
CA ALA A 352 4.60 -4.42 -11.10
C ALA A 352 5.99 -4.33 -10.41
N LEU A 353 6.42 -3.12 -10.01
CA LEU A 353 7.78 -2.80 -9.55
C LEU A 353 7.82 -2.21 -8.12
N GLY A 354 6.73 -2.30 -7.36
CA GLY A 354 6.59 -1.69 -6.04
C GLY A 354 6.24 -0.19 -6.08
N VAL A 355 5.60 0.32 -5.01
CA VAL A 355 4.88 1.61 -5.00
C VAL A 355 5.78 2.83 -5.29
N THR A 356 7.03 2.84 -4.83
CA THR A 356 7.95 3.98 -5.05
C THR A 356 8.40 4.07 -6.52
N ALA A 357 8.76 2.93 -7.13
CA ALA A 357 9.13 2.87 -8.54
C ALA A 357 7.91 3.19 -9.42
N ALA A 358 6.76 2.63 -9.09
CA ALA A 358 5.50 2.90 -9.77
C ALA A 358 5.12 4.40 -9.69
N ARG A 359 5.29 5.05 -8.54
CA ARG A 359 5.02 6.50 -8.40
C ARG A 359 5.99 7.35 -9.22
N ALA A 360 7.29 7.05 -9.20
CA ALA A 360 8.27 7.77 -9.99
C ALA A 360 8.04 7.60 -11.51
N GLN A 361 7.78 6.37 -11.95
CA GLN A 361 7.45 6.06 -13.34
C GLN A 361 6.14 6.73 -13.76
N SER A 362 5.11 6.68 -12.93
CA SER A 362 3.81 7.29 -13.22
C SER A 362 3.87 8.82 -13.30
N GLU A 363 4.68 9.48 -12.47
CA GLU A 363 4.87 10.93 -12.55
C GLU A 363 5.65 11.34 -13.80
N ARG A 364 6.61 10.52 -14.27
CA ARG A 364 7.29 10.73 -15.56
C ARG A 364 6.32 10.64 -16.73
N VAL A 365 5.45 9.64 -16.74
CA VAL A 365 4.39 9.54 -17.77
C VAL A 365 3.45 10.74 -17.69
N ALA A 366 3.03 11.13 -16.48
CA ALA A 366 2.14 12.28 -16.30
C ALA A 366 2.78 13.58 -16.80
N ALA A 367 4.05 13.82 -16.48
CA ALA A 367 4.81 14.99 -16.96
C ALA A 367 4.94 15.00 -18.49
N TRP A 368 5.25 13.85 -19.09
CA TRP A 368 5.36 13.68 -20.53
C TRP A 368 4.03 13.93 -21.25
N LEU A 369 2.92 13.41 -20.70
CA LEU A 369 1.57 13.61 -21.24
C LEU A 369 1.09 15.06 -21.06
N ARG A 370 1.30 15.71 -19.90
CA ARG A 370 0.90 17.10 -19.63
C ARG A 370 1.36 18.07 -20.72
N LYS A 371 2.59 17.90 -21.21
CA LYS A 371 3.18 18.73 -22.27
C LYS A 371 2.48 18.59 -23.63
N ARG A 372 1.82 17.46 -23.89
CA ARG A 372 1.27 17.08 -25.20
C ARG A 372 -0.26 17.11 -25.27
N VAL A 373 -0.94 16.93 -24.14
CA VAL A 373 -2.42 16.95 -24.07
C VAL A 373 -3.00 18.29 -23.58
N GLU A 374 -2.12 19.26 -23.28
CA GLU A 374 -2.47 20.62 -22.82
C GLU A 374 -3.50 20.64 -21.67
N ARG A 375 -3.39 19.65 -20.78
CA ARG A 375 -4.30 19.45 -19.65
C ARG A 375 -3.54 18.81 -18.49
N GLU A 376 -3.95 19.13 -17.26
CA GLU A 376 -3.35 18.51 -16.08
C GLU A 376 -3.56 16.99 -16.12
N VAL A 377 -2.49 16.22 -15.92
CA VAL A 377 -2.52 14.75 -15.81
C VAL A 377 -2.07 14.37 -14.40
N ARG A 378 -2.86 13.58 -13.68
CA ARG A 378 -2.55 13.07 -12.34
C ARG A 378 -2.38 11.55 -12.39
N PRO A 379 -1.21 11.01 -12.06
CA PRO A 379 -1.06 9.57 -11.96
C PRO A 379 -1.77 9.05 -10.71
N VAL A 380 -2.32 7.85 -10.82
CA VAL A 380 -2.93 7.08 -9.73
C VAL A 380 -2.32 5.68 -9.78
N VAL A 381 -1.62 5.30 -8.72
CA VAL A 381 -1.01 3.98 -8.61
C VAL A 381 -1.93 3.13 -7.75
N PHE A 382 -2.38 2.00 -8.27
CA PHE A 382 -3.25 1.07 -7.57
C PHE A 382 -2.43 0.02 -6.82
N ALA A 383 -3.04 -0.74 -5.92
CA ALA A 383 -2.34 -1.79 -5.17
C ALA A 383 -2.13 -3.06 -6.00
N ASP A 384 -3.06 -3.35 -6.92
CA ASP A 384 -3.05 -4.53 -7.77
C ASP A 384 -3.78 -4.27 -9.10
N TYR A 385 -3.68 -5.25 -10.01
CA TYR A 385 -4.33 -5.17 -11.31
C TYR A 385 -5.85 -5.15 -11.23
N GLN A 386 -6.47 -5.78 -10.22
CA GLN A 386 -7.92 -5.81 -10.07
C GLN A 386 -8.47 -4.44 -9.69
N SER A 387 -7.80 -3.75 -8.77
CA SER A 387 -8.11 -2.39 -8.36
C SER A 387 -8.00 -1.43 -9.54
N LEU A 388 -6.99 -1.62 -10.41
CA LEU A 388 -6.86 -0.86 -11.65
C LEU A 388 -8.02 -1.13 -12.62
N VAL A 389 -8.42 -2.39 -12.79
CA VAL A 389 -9.57 -2.81 -13.61
C VAL A 389 -10.86 -2.17 -13.10
N ASP A 390 -11.10 -2.19 -11.80
CA ASP A 390 -12.29 -1.59 -11.18
C ASP A 390 -12.30 -0.06 -11.40
N ALA A 391 -11.18 0.60 -11.09
CA ALA A 391 -11.05 2.04 -11.20
C ALA A 391 -11.25 2.58 -12.62
N ILE A 392 -10.69 1.92 -13.65
CA ILE A 392 -10.90 2.37 -15.03
C ILE A 392 -12.32 2.07 -15.52
N SER A 393 -12.90 0.94 -15.11
CA SER A 393 -14.26 0.56 -15.50
C SER A 393 -15.31 1.50 -14.89
N GLU A 394 -15.10 1.94 -13.66
CA GLU A 394 -15.99 2.84 -12.91
C GLU A 394 -15.71 4.33 -13.20
N GLY A 395 -14.66 4.61 -13.96
CA GLY A 395 -14.28 5.95 -14.36
C GLY A 395 -13.59 6.76 -13.27
N GLU A 396 -13.00 6.10 -12.27
CA GLU A 396 -12.07 6.70 -11.29
C GLU A 396 -10.72 7.07 -11.92
N VAL A 397 -10.34 6.44 -13.02
CA VAL A 397 -9.27 6.93 -13.90
C VAL A 397 -9.80 7.09 -15.32
N ASP A 398 -9.23 8.04 -16.07
CA ASP A 398 -9.64 8.27 -17.45
C ASP A 398 -8.87 7.34 -18.41
N PHE A 399 -7.60 7.00 -18.08
CA PHE A 399 -6.74 6.07 -18.82
C PHE A 399 -5.97 5.13 -17.90
N ALA A 400 -5.56 3.98 -18.40
CA ALA A 400 -4.71 3.05 -17.65
C ALA A 400 -3.74 2.28 -18.55
N TRP A 401 -2.54 1.98 -18.02
CA TRP A 401 -1.66 0.96 -18.59
C TRP A 401 -2.07 -0.43 -18.11
N MET A 402 -2.43 -1.32 -19.02
CA MET A 402 -3.06 -2.59 -18.69
C MET A 402 -2.36 -3.76 -19.38
N PRO A 403 -1.98 -4.81 -18.63
CA PRO A 403 -1.60 -6.09 -19.21
C PRO A 403 -2.79 -6.76 -19.92
N PRO A 404 -2.54 -7.76 -20.79
CA PRO A 404 -3.56 -8.35 -21.64
C PRO A 404 -4.76 -8.95 -20.89
N VAL A 405 -4.51 -9.65 -19.78
CA VAL A 405 -5.57 -10.29 -18.96
C VAL A 405 -6.46 -9.22 -18.32
N SER A 406 -5.84 -8.22 -17.68
CA SER A 406 -6.56 -7.11 -17.04
C SER A 406 -7.37 -6.30 -18.06
N LEU A 407 -6.82 -6.08 -19.25
CA LEU A 407 -7.54 -5.37 -20.30
C LEU A 407 -8.79 -6.13 -20.75
N VAL A 408 -8.71 -7.44 -20.95
CA VAL A 408 -9.88 -8.25 -21.33
C VAL A 408 -10.96 -8.19 -20.24
N GLN A 409 -10.57 -8.32 -18.97
CA GLN A 409 -11.50 -8.20 -17.83
C GLN A 409 -12.18 -6.82 -17.81
N ALA A 410 -11.43 -5.75 -18.06
CA ALA A 410 -11.96 -4.40 -18.11
C ALA A 410 -12.85 -4.16 -19.34
N ALA A 411 -12.50 -4.75 -20.49
CA ALA A 411 -13.26 -4.62 -21.73
C ALA A 411 -14.67 -5.21 -21.62
N GLU A 412 -14.87 -6.25 -20.80
CA GLU A 412 -16.21 -6.78 -20.47
C GLU A 412 -17.10 -5.74 -19.76
N ARG A 413 -16.49 -4.72 -19.15
CA ARG A 413 -17.17 -3.58 -18.49
C ARG A 413 -17.18 -2.31 -19.33
N GLY A 414 -16.91 -2.42 -20.64
CA GLY A 414 -17.01 -1.32 -21.60
C GLY A 414 -15.78 -0.43 -21.72
N VAL A 415 -14.64 -0.85 -21.16
CA VAL A 415 -13.34 -0.16 -21.32
C VAL A 415 -12.84 -0.32 -22.75
N GLY A 416 -12.35 0.78 -23.32
CA GLY A 416 -11.87 0.84 -24.70
C GLY A 416 -10.34 0.89 -24.80
N LEU A 417 -9.83 0.67 -26.00
CA LEU A 417 -8.40 0.66 -26.31
C LEU A 417 -7.97 2.01 -26.90
N VAL A 418 -6.85 2.56 -26.41
CA VAL A 418 -6.21 3.77 -26.98
C VAL A 418 -5.12 3.34 -27.97
N ALA A 419 -4.16 2.55 -27.49
CA ALA A 419 -3.03 2.06 -28.28
C ALA A 419 -2.43 0.82 -27.61
N ILE A 420 -1.78 -0.03 -28.41
CA ILE A 420 -1.02 -1.20 -27.95
C ILE A 420 0.48 -0.92 -28.04
N ALA A 421 1.25 -1.42 -27.08
CA ALA A 421 2.70 -1.34 -27.16
C ALA A 421 3.28 -2.29 -28.20
N GLN A 422 4.45 -1.91 -28.70
CA GLN A 422 5.30 -2.74 -29.53
C GLN A 422 6.54 -3.15 -28.75
N ARG A 423 6.99 -4.38 -28.97
CA ARG A 423 8.31 -4.88 -28.58
C ARG A 423 9.06 -5.22 -29.87
N PHE A 424 10.14 -4.49 -30.13
CA PHE A 424 10.93 -4.62 -31.36
C PHE A 424 10.07 -4.55 -32.64
N GLY A 425 9.15 -3.59 -32.66
CA GLY A 425 8.25 -3.33 -33.80
C GLY A 425 7.04 -4.27 -33.90
N ARG A 426 6.92 -5.29 -33.05
CA ARG A 426 5.76 -6.19 -33.03
C ARG A 426 4.78 -5.83 -31.91
N PRO A 427 3.46 -5.79 -32.17
CA PRO A 427 2.43 -5.58 -31.13
C PRO A 427 2.12 -6.85 -30.32
N THR A 428 2.96 -7.88 -30.45
CA THR A 428 2.81 -9.18 -29.81
C THR A 428 4.17 -9.69 -29.33
N TYR A 429 4.14 -10.64 -28.40
CA TYR A 429 5.28 -11.42 -27.90
C TYR A 429 4.78 -12.84 -27.58
N GLU A 430 5.65 -13.77 -27.18
CA GLU A 430 5.23 -15.15 -26.91
C GLU A 430 5.62 -15.62 -25.51
N SER A 431 4.91 -16.64 -25.00
CA SER A 431 5.38 -17.44 -23.88
C SER A 431 6.28 -18.56 -24.36
N VAL A 432 7.08 -19.08 -23.45
CA VAL A 432 7.91 -20.25 -23.70
C VAL A 432 8.13 -21.06 -22.44
N ILE A 433 8.10 -22.37 -22.63
CA ILE A 433 8.51 -23.36 -21.64
C ILE A 433 10.00 -23.57 -21.81
N VAL A 434 10.77 -23.34 -20.76
CA VAL A 434 12.22 -23.54 -20.73
C VAL A 434 12.57 -24.75 -19.87
N VAL A 435 13.59 -25.47 -20.31
CA VAL A 435 14.18 -26.63 -19.62
C VAL A 435 15.70 -26.47 -19.63
N LYS A 436 16.41 -27.21 -18.77
CA LYS A 436 17.87 -27.28 -18.86
C LYS A 436 18.32 -27.78 -20.23
N GLN A 437 19.48 -27.31 -20.67
CA GLN A 437 20.10 -27.71 -21.94
C GLN A 437 20.25 -29.24 -22.06
N ASP A 438 20.65 -29.89 -20.97
CA ASP A 438 20.83 -31.34 -20.84
C ASP A 438 19.57 -32.09 -20.39
N SER A 439 18.42 -31.40 -20.29
CA SER A 439 17.16 -32.01 -19.88
C SER A 439 16.72 -33.10 -20.87
N PRO A 440 16.22 -34.25 -20.36
CA PRO A 440 15.70 -35.32 -21.22
C PRO A 440 14.39 -34.94 -21.92
N LEU A 441 13.68 -33.90 -21.47
CA LEU A 441 12.38 -33.47 -22.01
C LEU A 441 12.54 -32.92 -23.43
N GLN A 442 11.98 -33.57 -24.45
CA GLN A 442 12.12 -33.17 -25.85
C GLN A 442 10.86 -32.52 -26.43
N SER A 443 9.68 -32.87 -25.91
CA SER A 443 8.41 -32.30 -26.36
C SER A 443 7.49 -31.91 -25.20
N ILE A 444 6.36 -31.27 -25.51
CA ILE A 444 5.38 -30.85 -24.50
C ILE A 444 4.72 -32.07 -23.83
N GLU A 445 4.62 -33.21 -24.53
CA GLU A 445 4.08 -34.46 -24.00
C GLU A 445 4.94 -35.03 -22.86
N ASP A 446 6.25 -34.77 -22.88
CA ASP A 446 7.18 -35.22 -21.83
C ASP A 446 6.96 -34.50 -20.49
N LEU A 447 6.13 -33.43 -20.46
CA LEU A 447 5.78 -32.71 -19.23
C LEU A 447 4.90 -33.53 -18.28
N ARG A 448 4.34 -34.67 -18.70
CA ARG A 448 3.53 -35.51 -17.82
C ARG A 448 4.32 -36.03 -16.62
N GLY A 449 3.80 -35.81 -15.42
CA GLY A 449 4.42 -36.22 -14.16
C GLY A 449 5.66 -35.41 -13.75
N THR A 450 5.96 -34.31 -14.47
CA THR A 450 7.06 -33.39 -14.16
C THR A 450 6.66 -32.32 -13.14
N SER A 451 7.66 -31.64 -12.60
CA SER A 451 7.52 -30.42 -11.82
C SER A 451 7.75 -29.18 -12.69
N ILE A 452 6.89 -28.17 -12.57
CA ILE A 452 6.97 -26.93 -13.35
C ILE A 452 6.93 -25.69 -12.45
N ALA A 453 7.71 -24.67 -12.81
CA ALA A 453 7.62 -23.34 -12.21
C ALA A 453 6.93 -22.33 -13.14
N PHE A 454 5.85 -21.74 -12.64
CA PHE A 454 5.15 -20.60 -13.22
C PHE A 454 5.58 -19.30 -12.54
N VAL A 455 5.34 -18.17 -13.21
CA VAL A 455 5.63 -16.85 -12.63
C VAL A 455 4.58 -16.48 -11.61
N ASP A 456 3.35 -16.29 -12.05
CA ASP A 456 2.19 -15.90 -11.25
C ASP A 456 0.91 -16.35 -11.96
N ARG A 457 -0.16 -16.66 -11.21
CA ARG A 457 -1.44 -17.11 -11.77
C ARG A 457 -2.12 -16.05 -12.64
N ASP A 458 -1.83 -14.77 -12.40
CA ASP A 458 -2.40 -13.66 -13.15
C ASP A 458 -1.52 -13.27 -14.37
N SER A 459 -0.41 -13.97 -14.58
CA SER A 459 0.51 -13.69 -15.69
C SER A 459 0.00 -14.27 -17.01
N ALA A 460 -0.17 -13.41 -18.02
CA ALA A 460 -0.48 -13.84 -19.39
C ALA A 460 0.60 -14.80 -19.90
N SER A 461 1.87 -14.38 -19.80
CA SER A 461 2.99 -15.12 -20.36
C SER A 461 3.61 -16.15 -19.43
N GLY A 462 3.55 -15.90 -18.13
CA GLY A 462 4.10 -16.76 -17.09
C GLY A 462 3.11 -17.78 -16.53
N TYR A 463 1.87 -17.83 -17.02
CA TYR A 463 0.90 -18.87 -16.67
C TYR A 463 -0.13 -19.11 -17.78
N LEU A 464 -1.04 -18.16 -18.06
CA LEU A 464 -2.26 -18.39 -18.84
C LEU A 464 -2.03 -19.09 -20.18
N PHE A 465 -1.13 -18.56 -21.02
CA PHE A 465 -0.91 -19.10 -22.36
C PHE A 465 -0.20 -20.45 -22.36
N VAL A 466 0.67 -20.71 -21.38
CA VAL A 466 1.29 -22.03 -21.23
C VAL A 466 0.29 -23.04 -20.68
N ALA A 467 -0.48 -22.66 -19.66
CA ALA A 467 -1.51 -23.51 -19.08
C ALA A 467 -2.57 -23.89 -20.13
N ASP A 468 -3.02 -22.92 -20.94
CA ASP A 468 -3.94 -23.15 -22.06
C ASP A 468 -3.32 -24.03 -23.16
N LEU A 469 -2.04 -23.85 -23.48
CA LEU A 469 -1.34 -24.71 -24.43
C LEU A 469 -1.27 -26.17 -23.93
N VAL A 470 -0.83 -26.36 -22.68
CA VAL A 470 -0.74 -27.69 -22.05
C VAL A 470 -2.12 -28.33 -21.96
N ALA A 471 -3.14 -27.58 -21.59
CA ALA A 471 -4.52 -28.03 -21.57
C ALA A 471 -5.01 -28.53 -22.94
N ARG A 472 -4.67 -27.82 -24.02
CA ARG A 472 -5.07 -28.16 -25.40
C ARG A 472 -4.31 -29.35 -25.96
N GLU A 473 -3.00 -29.42 -25.74
CA GLU A 473 -2.12 -30.39 -26.40
C GLU A 473 -1.89 -31.67 -25.56
N VAL A 474 -1.95 -31.58 -24.22
CA VAL A 474 -1.57 -32.67 -23.32
C VAL A 474 -2.73 -33.07 -22.38
N GLY A 475 -3.36 -32.10 -21.71
CA GLY A 475 -4.44 -32.33 -20.76
C GLY A 475 -4.45 -31.31 -19.63
N PRO A 476 -5.42 -31.39 -18.68
CA PRO A 476 -5.55 -30.42 -17.60
C PRO A 476 -4.23 -30.24 -16.83
N PRO A 477 -3.73 -29.00 -16.63
CA PRO A 477 -2.43 -28.78 -15.97
C PRO A 477 -2.29 -29.47 -14.60
N ASP A 478 -3.36 -29.52 -13.82
CA ASP A 478 -3.40 -30.18 -12.50
C ASP A 478 -3.29 -31.72 -12.58
N GLU A 479 -3.56 -32.30 -13.75
CA GLU A 479 -3.37 -33.74 -14.02
C GLU A 479 -2.06 -34.02 -14.75
N VAL A 480 -1.57 -33.06 -15.54
CA VAL A 480 -0.33 -33.19 -16.30
C VAL A 480 0.89 -33.07 -15.39
N PHE A 481 0.94 -32.07 -14.51
CA PHE A 481 2.10 -31.82 -13.67
C PHE A 481 1.98 -32.54 -12.33
N ARG A 482 3.08 -33.18 -11.88
CA ARG A 482 3.15 -33.72 -10.51
C ARG A 482 3.16 -32.59 -9.48
N GLU A 483 3.85 -31.50 -9.78
CA GLU A 483 3.98 -30.33 -8.92
C GLU A 483 3.99 -29.04 -9.75
N GLN A 484 3.31 -28.01 -9.25
CA GLN A 484 3.30 -26.67 -9.84
C GLN A 484 3.75 -25.65 -8.79
N HIS A 485 4.76 -24.85 -9.12
CA HIS A 485 5.37 -23.86 -8.23
C HIS A 485 5.19 -22.45 -8.80
N PHE A 486 4.87 -21.45 -7.97
CA PHE A 486 4.72 -20.05 -8.40
C PHE A 486 5.83 -19.20 -7.78
N GLN A 487 6.75 -18.72 -8.60
CA GLN A 487 8.03 -18.13 -8.16
C GLN A 487 8.03 -16.58 -8.13
N GLY A 488 6.94 -15.94 -8.55
CA GLY A 488 6.73 -14.50 -8.51
C GLY A 488 7.49 -13.68 -9.55
N SER A 489 8.53 -14.21 -10.20
CA SER A 489 9.24 -13.51 -11.28
C SER A 489 9.81 -14.45 -12.34
N HIS A 490 9.92 -13.96 -13.58
CA HIS A 490 10.56 -14.67 -14.70
C HIS A 490 11.98 -15.14 -14.36
N LYS A 491 12.76 -14.30 -13.66
CA LYS A 491 14.12 -14.65 -13.21
C LYS A 491 14.10 -15.83 -12.23
N ALA A 492 13.24 -15.79 -11.21
CA ALA A 492 13.16 -16.84 -10.20
C ALA A 492 12.71 -18.18 -10.79
N VAL A 493 11.82 -18.16 -11.79
CA VAL A 493 11.45 -19.34 -12.59
C VAL A 493 12.69 -19.91 -13.29
N CYS A 494 13.43 -19.09 -14.04
CA CYS A 494 14.62 -19.54 -14.77
C CYS A 494 15.71 -20.08 -13.84
N ASP A 495 15.95 -19.41 -12.70
CA ASP A 495 16.89 -19.86 -11.67
C ASP A 495 16.48 -21.22 -11.08
N SER A 496 15.19 -21.48 -10.90
CA SER A 496 14.69 -22.74 -10.35
C SER A 496 14.95 -23.92 -11.30
N VAL A 497 14.74 -23.70 -12.61
CA VAL A 497 15.06 -24.69 -13.65
C VAL A 497 16.57 -24.93 -13.68
N LEU A 498 17.40 -23.88 -13.70
CA LEU A 498 18.86 -24.00 -13.68
C LEU A 498 19.40 -24.75 -12.46
N ARG A 499 18.80 -24.54 -11.29
CA ARG A 499 19.18 -25.24 -10.05
C ARG A 499 18.69 -26.68 -10.02
N GLY A 500 17.80 -27.08 -10.93
CA GLY A 500 17.18 -28.41 -10.93
C GLY A 500 16.18 -28.59 -9.80
N TRP A 501 15.59 -27.50 -9.30
CA TRP A 501 14.50 -27.55 -8.31
C TRP A 501 13.18 -27.95 -8.95
N VAL A 502 13.02 -27.62 -10.23
CA VAL A 502 11.92 -28.04 -11.08
C VAL A 502 12.46 -28.53 -12.42
N ASP A 503 11.67 -29.34 -13.12
CA ASP A 503 12.06 -29.93 -14.41
C ASP A 503 11.89 -28.93 -15.57
N ALA A 504 10.88 -28.06 -15.48
CA ALA A 504 10.56 -27.04 -16.48
C ALA A 504 10.12 -25.71 -15.84
N GLY A 505 10.15 -24.62 -16.60
CA GLY A 505 9.68 -23.32 -16.15
C GLY A 505 9.08 -22.50 -17.29
N THR A 506 8.24 -21.53 -16.97
CA THR A 506 7.58 -20.66 -17.97
C THR A 506 8.10 -19.24 -17.94
N THR A 507 8.36 -18.68 -19.11
CA THR A 507 8.77 -17.28 -19.24
C THR A 507 8.34 -16.71 -20.59
N TYR A 508 8.84 -15.53 -20.97
CA TYR A 508 8.51 -14.88 -22.24
C TYR A 508 9.69 -14.89 -23.21
N VAL A 509 9.37 -14.76 -24.50
CA VAL A 509 10.30 -14.53 -25.59
C VAL A 509 9.73 -13.44 -26.51
N VAL A 510 10.62 -12.69 -27.14
CA VAL A 510 10.28 -11.69 -28.15
C VAL A 510 11.12 -11.96 -29.38
N HIS A 511 10.43 -12.10 -30.50
CA HIS A 511 11.04 -12.19 -31.81
C HIS A 511 11.04 -10.84 -32.51
N ASP A 512 12.10 -10.53 -33.28
CA ASP A 512 12.08 -9.42 -34.22
C ASP A 512 11.19 -9.72 -35.43
N THR A 513 11.07 -8.77 -36.37
CA THR A 513 10.30 -8.95 -37.61
C THR A 513 10.77 -10.12 -38.47
N GLU A 514 12.02 -10.56 -38.35
CA GLU A 514 12.62 -11.66 -39.11
C GLU A 514 12.43 -13.04 -38.43
N GLY A 515 11.92 -13.07 -37.20
CA GLY A 515 11.67 -14.29 -36.44
C GLY A 515 12.85 -14.74 -35.57
N THR A 516 13.85 -13.87 -35.37
CA THR A 516 14.99 -14.14 -34.48
C THR A 516 14.63 -13.75 -33.05
N ILE A 517 15.00 -14.56 -32.06
CA ILE A 517 14.87 -14.21 -30.64
C ILE A 517 15.81 -13.03 -30.35
N VAL A 518 15.24 -11.87 -30.05
CA VAL A 518 15.99 -10.64 -29.72
C VAL A 518 15.92 -10.27 -28.25
N HIS A 519 14.95 -10.81 -27.52
CA HIS A 519 14.80 -10.61 -26.07
C HIS A 519 14.07 -11.81 -25.47
N SER A 520 14.47 -12.27 -24.29
CA SER A 520 13.76 -13.32 -23.57
C SER A 520 14.00 -13.28 -22.06
N GLY A 521 13.04 -13.78 -21.29
CA GLY A 521 13.15 -13.76 -19.83
C GLY A 521 14.27 -14.64 -19.27
N TRP A 522 14.96 -15.45 -20.07
CA TRP A 522 16.14 -16.22 -19.64
C TRP A 522 17.44 -15.83 -20.33
N ILE A 523 17.39 -15.08 -21.44
CA ILE A 523 18.62 -14.52 -22.03
C ILE A 523 19.02 -13.26 -21.27
N ASP A 524 18.05 -12.42 -20.91
CA ASP A 524 18.33 -11.09 -20.37
C ASP A 524 18.43 -11.06 -18.84
N LEU A 525 17.89 -12.08 -18.15
CA LEU A 525 17.72 -12.06 -16.69
C LEU A 525 18.70 -12.99 -15.93
N ILE A 526 19.45 -13.84 -16.62
CA ILE A 526 20.36 -14.81 -15.97
C ILE A 526 21.71 -14.91 -16.71
N GLU A 527 22.81 -14.94 -15.95
CA GLU A 527 24.18 -14.99 -16.50
C GLU A 527 24.50 -16.31 -17.22
N ARG A 528 23.76 -17.39 -16.92
CA ARG A 528 23.94 -18.74 -17.46
C ARG A 528 22.85 -19.12 -18.47
N ALA A 529 22.41 -18.16 -19.29
CA ALA A 529 21.34 -18.36 -20.27
C ALA A 529 21.55 -19.55 -21.22
N GLY A 530 22.79 -19.83 -21.62
CA GLY A 530 23.16 -20.95 -22.50
C GLY A 530 22.94 -22.35 -21.91
N ASP A 531 22.65 -22.44 -20.60
CA ASP A 531 22.33 -23.68 -19.92
C ASP A 531 20.82 -23.99 -19.90
N LEU A 532 20.00 -23.13 -20.52
CA LEU A 532 18.57 -23.35 -20.76
C LEU A 532 18.25 -23.36 -22.26
N ARG A 533 17.24 -24.13 -22.65
CA ARG A 533 16.64 -24.09 -23.98
C ARG A 533 15.13 -23.99 -23.92
N ALA A 534 14.56 -23.42 -24.98
CA ALA A 534 13.13 -23.50 -25.24
C ALA A 534 12.73 -24.96 -25.54
N LEU A 535 11.73 -25.45 -24.81
CA LEU A 535 11.02 -26.68 -25.10
C LEU A 535 9.88 -26.42 -26.09
N ARG A 536 9.09 -25.37 -25.82
CA ARG A 536 7.91 -25.02 -26.62
C ARG A 536 7.57 -23.54 -26.46
N VAL A 537 7.29 -22.87 -27.58
CA VAL A 537 6.80 -21.48 -27.65
C VAL A 537 5.30 -21.51 -27.93
N THR A 538 4.53 -20.62 -27.29
CA THR A 538 3.07 -20.53 -27.47
C THR A 538 2.69 -19.72 -28.70
N ASP A 539 1.38 -19.67 -28.98
CA ASP A 539 0.80 -18.67 -29.88
C ASP A 539 1.12 -17.22 -29.40
N PRO A 540 1.15 -16.23 -30.31
CA PRO A 540 1.41 -14.84 -29.97
C PRO A 540 0.40 -14.25 -28.98
N ILE A 541 0.94 -13.54 -27.99
CA ILE A 541 0.25 -12.79 -26.96
C ILE A 541 0.30 -11.31 -27.35
N PRO A 542 -0.83 -10.61 -27.42
CA PRO A 542 -0.84 -9.16 -27.57
C PRO A 542 -0.05 -8.49 -26.43
N CYS A 543 0.71 -7.45 -26.75
CA CYS A 543 1.42 -6.67 -25.75
C CYS A 543 0.47 -5.94 -24.78
N ASP A 544 1.03 -5.38 -23.72
CA ASP A 544 0.34 -4.43 -22.84
C ASP A 544 -0.18 -3.22 -23.64
N ALA A 545 -1.20 -2.55 -23.11
CA ALA A 545 -1.86 -1.47 -23.81
C ALA A 545 -2.24 -0.29 -22.91
N LEU A 546 -2.42 0.86 -23.55
CA LEU A 546 -3.08 2.01 -22.97
C LEU A 546 -4.58 1.90 -23.24
N ALA A 547 -5.37 1.85 -22.18
CA ALA A 547 -6.83 1.74 -22.20
C ALA A 547 -7.50 3.04 -21.76
N HIS A 548 -8.79 3.19 -22.06
CA HIS A 548 -9.60 4.32 -21.61
C HIS A 548 -10.94 3.86 -21.02
N ARG A 549 -11.43 4.62 -20.03
CA ARG A 549 -12.72 4.35 -19.38
C ARG A 549 -13.91 4.40 -20.36
N PRO A 550 -15.06 3.77 -20.02
CA PRO A 550 -16.29 3.91 -20.78
C PRO A 550 -16.75 5.37 -20.88
N GLY A 551 -17.32 5.75 -22.02
CA GLY A 551 -17.92 7.08 -22.23
C GLY A 551 -16.94 8.25 -22.19
N LEU A 552 -15.64 7.99 -22.40
CA LEU A 552 -14.65 9.05 -22.56
C LEU A 552 -14.80 9.73 -23.93
N ALA A 553 -14.66 11.05 -23.99
CA ALA A 553 -14.79 11.82 -25.22
C ALA A 553 -13.78 11.36 -26.29
N SER A 554 -14.26 10.99 -27.47
CA SER A 554 -13.46 10.48 -28.59
C SER A 554 -12.30 11.40 -28.98
N GLY A 555 -12.52 12.72 -28.98
CA GLY A 555 -11.47 13.69 -29.27
C GLY A 555 -10.29 13.68 -28.29
N LEU A 556 -10.49 13.25 -27.04
CA LEU A 556 -9.39 13.06 -26.08
C LEU A 556 -8.67 11.73 -26.30
N VAL A 557 -9.41 10.66 -26.60
CA VAL A 557 -8.86 9.35 -26.98
C VAL A 557 -7.96 9.49 -28.21
N ASP A 558 -8.43 10.21 -29.23
CA ASP A 558 -7.68 10.43 -30.47
C ASP A 558 -6.38 11.20 -30.25
N ARG A 559 -6.43 12.26 -29.42
CA ARG A 559 -5.23 13.03 -29.05
C ARG A 559 -4.21 12.16 -28.33
N LEU A 560 -4.63 11.34 -27.38
CA LEU A 560 -3.72 10.46 -26.65
C LEU A 560 -3.13 9.37 -27.54
N ALA A 561 -3.95 8.73 -28.37
CA ALA A 561 -3.48 7.74 -29.33
C ALA A 561 -2.45 8.36 -30.28
N LYS A 562 -2.66 9.61 -30.72
CA LYS A 562 -1.67 10.35 -31.50
C LYS A 562 -0.40 10.65 -30.71
N THR A 563 -0.53 11.15 -29.48
CA THR A 563 0.59 11.46 -28.58
C THR A 563 1.53 10.27 -28.38
N VAL A 564 0.99 9.05 -28.18
CA VAL A 564 1.81 7.86 -27.96
C VAL A 564 2.32 7.22 -29.25
N ALA A 565 1.64 7.42 -30.38
CA ALA A 565 2.05 6.90 -31.68
C ALA A 565 3.10 7.77 -32.39
N ASP A 566 3.08 9.08 -32.16
CA ASP A 566 3.98 10.05 -32.82
C ASP A 566 5.36 10.16 -32.13
N VAL A 567 5.70 9.24 -31.22
CA VAL A 567 7.03 9.19 -30.60
C VAL A 567 8.07 8.76 -31.63
N ASP A 568 8.79 9.72 -32.18
CA ASP A 568 9.80 9.51 -33.20
C ASP A 568 11.24 9.59 -32.65
N ALA A 569 12.22 9.53 -33.55
CA ALA A 569 13.64 9.58 -33.19
C ALA A 569 14.07 10.91 -32.52
N THR A 570 13.31 11.99 -32.69
CA THR A 570 13.58 13.30 -32.11
C THR A 570 12.95 13.49 -30.72
N ASP A 571 11.98 12.64 -30.35
CA ASP A 571 11.34 12.64 -29.02
C ASP A 571 12.10 11.76 -28.02
N GLU A 572 13.26 12.25 -27.54
CA GLU A 572 14.07 11.53 -26.55
C GLU A 572 13.33 11.27 -25.23
N GLU A 573 12.53 12.23 -24.76
CA GLU A 573 11.72 12.09 -23.54
C GLU A 573 10.64 11.00 -23.69
N GLY A 574 9.92 11.01 -24.82
CA GLY A 574 8.91 9.99 -25.14
C GLY A 574 9.51 8.61 -25.30
N ARG A 575 10.65 8.48 -26.01
CA ARG A 575 11.37 7.20 -26.13
C ARG A 575 11.82 6.67 -24.77
N GLY A 576 12.31 7.54 -23.89
CA GLY A 576 12.65 7.18 -22.51
C GLY A 576 11.45 6.68 -21.72
N VAL A 577 10.30 7.35 -21.82
CA VAL A 577 9.05 6.90 -21.17
C VAL A 577 8.59 5.55 -21.72
N LEU A 578 8.54 5.39 -23.05
CA LEU A 578 8.12 4.13 -23.67
C LEU A 578 9.05 2.96 -23.27
N ALA A 579 10.37 3.16 -23.29
CA ALA A 579 11.33 2.11 -22.98
C ALA A 579 11.38 1.77 -21.49
N GLU A 580 11.42 2.76 -20.60
CA GLU A 580 11.70 2.56 -19.17
C GLU A 580 10.43 2.33 -18.33
N VAL A 581 9.28 2.83 -18.78
CA VAL A 581 8.00 2.68 -18.05
C VAL A 581 7.12 1.62 -18.69
N PHE A 582 7.01 1.65 -20.02
CA PHE A 582 6.13 0.76 -20.76
C PHE A 582 6.84 -0.46 -21.34
N HIS A 583 8.16 -0.58 -21.17
CA HIS A 583 8.98 -1.65 -21.74
C HIS A 583 8.69 -1.86 -23.24
N SER A 584 8.57 -0.75 -23.95
CA SER A 584 8.06 -0.69 -25.32
C SER A 584 8.97 0.10 -26.24
N SER A 585 9.12 -0.37 -27.48
CA SER A 585 9.84 0.31 -28.55
C SER A 585 8.99 1.35 -29.30
N GLY A 586 7.69 1.42 -29.03
CA GLY A 586 6.73 2.23 -29.80
C GLY A 586 5.29 1.83 -29.49
N MET A 587 4.30 2.68 -29.74
CA MET A 587 2.90 2.32 -29.58
C MET A 587 2.13 2.54 -30.88
N VAL A 588 1.17 1.67 -31.17
CA VAL A 588 0.33 1.76 -32.37
C VAL A 588 -1.14 1.67 -32.02
N ARG A 589 -1.99 2.31 -32.82
CA ARG A 589 -3.44 2.10 -32.72
C ARG A 589 -3.76 0.65 -33.07
N ALA A 590 -4.62 0.04 -32.28
CA ALA A 590 -5.10 -1.32 -32.51
C ALA A 590 -6.60 -1.42 -32.19
N ASP A 591 -7.20 -2.49 -32.68
CA ASP A 591 -8.58 -2.86 -32.42
C ASP A 591 -8.63 -3.88 -31.28
N MET A 592 -9.64 -3.81 -30.42
CA MET A 592 -9.78 -4.69 -29.26
C MET A 592 -9.82 -6.19 -29.65
N ARG A 593 -10.20 -6.52 -30.90
CA ARG A 593 -10.15 -7.88 -31.44
C ARG A 593 -8.77 -8.54 -31.37
N ILE A 594 -7.69 -7.76 -31.30
CA ILE A 594 -6.35 -8.34 -31.10
C ILE A 594 -6.25 -9.14 -29.79
N TYR A 595 -7.06 -8.81 -28.78
CA TYR A 595 -7.13 -9.51 -27.49
C TYR A 595 -8.13 -10.68 -27.47
N ASP A 596 -8.76 -11.02 -28.59
CA ASP A 596 -9.69 -12.16 -28.66
C ASP A 596 -9.00 -13.47 -28.27
N VAL A 597 -7.73 -13.65 -28.66
CA VAL A 597 -6.91 -14.81 -28.28
C VAL A 597 -6.74 -14.94 -26.75
N VAL A 598 -6.67 -13.81 -26.03
CA VAL A 598 -6.59 -13.79 -24.57
C VAL A 598 -7.94 -14.16 -23.96
N ARG A 599 -9.03 -13.59 -24.48
CA ARG A 599 -10.40 -13.90 -24.03
C ARG A 599 -10.72 -15.39 -24.21
N GLU A 600 -10.33 -15.96 -25.34
CA GLU A 600 -10.52 -17.38 -25.62
C GLU A 600 -9.72 -18.27 -24.66
N ALA A 601 -8.44 -17.94 -24.41
CA ALA A 601 -7.61 -18.68 -23.46
C ALA A 601 -8.18 -18.62 -22.04
N MET A 602 -8.62 -17.44 -21.57
CA MET A 602 -9.27 -17.28 -20.26
C MET A 602 -10.55 -18.11 -20.16
N HIS A 603 -11.39 -18.10 -21.19
CA HIS A 603 -12.64 -18.85 -21.20
C HIS A 603 -12.41 -20.36 -21.17
N ARG A 604 -11.40 -20.86 -21.88
CA ARG A 604 -11.02 -22.29 -21.83
C ARG A 604 -10.52 -22.67 -20.45
N MET A 605 -9.59 -21.90 -19.89
CA MET A 605 -9.02 -22.17 -18.57
C MET A 605 -10.01 -22.05 -17.41
N THR A 606 -11.14 -21.35 -17.59
CA THR A 606 -12.22 -21.31 -16.58
C THR A 606 -13.08 -22.57 -16.58
N LYS A 607 -13.07 -23.35 -17.68
CA LYS A 607 -13.87 -24.58 -17.85
C LYS A 607 -13.13 -25.87 -17.48
N ILE A 608 -11.82 -25.77 -17.35
CA ILE A 608 -10.89 -26.84 -16.96
C ILE A 608 -10.63 -26.66 -15.47
#